data_AF-G5AHU7-F1
#
_entry.id   AF-G5AHU7-F1
#
_cell.length_a   1.000
_cell.length_b   1.000
_cell.length_c   1.000
_cell.angle_alpha   90.00
_cell.angle_beta   90.00
_cell.angle_gamma   90.00
#
_symmetry.space_group_name_H-M   'P 1'
#
loop_
_entity.id
_entity.type
_entity.pdbx_description
1 polymer ?
#
loop_
_entity_poly.entity_id
_entity_poly.type
_entity_poly.pdbx_seq_one_letter_code
_entity_poly.pdbx_strand_id
1 'polypeptide(L)'
;MTQCKSMTQNDKPCSRSALKSDFCEQHDKDAKIIMYRKELTKMHQRVRRYLEISNDLHSKMMDIQRLDYYKSELIKLAGNGVPFRAILSNSYFKDQIEALFEMSMAEARDEYDRLLKRRNQLVHPHTIDGWAGMRYCRISC
;
A
#
# COMPACT_ATOMS: atom_id res chain seq x y z
N MET A 1 36.12 41.88 -20.52
CA MET A 1 35.58 40.91 -19.53
C MET A 1 34.07 40.89 -19.67
N THR A 2 33.46 39.72 -19.85
CA THR A 2 32.00 39.57 -19.88
C THR A 2 31.42 39.71 -18.46
N GLN A 3 30.33 40.45 -18.32
CA GLN A 3 29.61 40.62 -17.06
C GLN A 3 28.65 39.46 -16.81
N CYS A 4 28.39 39.16 -15.54
CA CYS A 4 27.42 38.14 -15.14
C CYS A 4 26.00 38.48 -15.65
N LYS A 5 25.34 37.52 -16.30
CA LYS A 5 23.98 37.68 -16.86
C LYS A 5 22.85 37.71 -15.82
N SER A 6 23.15 37.51 -14.53
CA SER A 6 22.13 37.51 -13.47
C SER A 6 21.64 38.91 -13.16
N MET A 7 20.34 39.04 -12.91
CA MET A 7 19.72 40.27 -12.41
C MET A 7 19.65 40.21 -10.88
N THR A 8 19.97 41.33 -10.24
CA THR A 8 19.79 41.51 -8.80
C THR A 8 18.31 41.79 -8.48
N GLN A 9 17.92 41.72 -7.21
CA GLN A 9 16.54 41.97 -6.76
C GLN A 9 15.99 43.37 -7.12
N ASN A 10 16.87 44.32 -7.49
CA ASN A 10 16.49 45.66 -7.94
C ASN A 10 16.50 45.80 -9.47
N ASP A 11 16.39 44.69 -10.21
CA ASP A 11 16.47 44.63 -11.68
C ASP A 11 17.74 45.26 -12.27
N LYS A 12 18.82 45.29 -11.48
CA LYS A 12 20.14 45.75 -11.95
C LYS A 12 21.01 44.55 -12.34
N PRO A 13 21.76 44.61 -13.46
CA PRO A 13 22.68 43.55 -13.84
C PRO A 13 23.79 43.38 -12.79
N CYS A 14 24.19 42.14 -12.56
CA CYS A 14 25.26 41.83 -11.62
C CYS A 14 26.59 42.45 -12.08
N SER A 15 27.24 43.21 -11.20
CA SER A 15 28.53 43.87 -11.49
C SER A 15 29.75 42.93 -11.50
N ARG A 16 29.59 41.66 -11.10
CA ARG A 16 30.69 40.69 -11.03
C ARG A 16 31.04 40.13 -12.41
N SER A 17 32.29 39.74 -12.60
CA SER A 17 32.76 39.08 -13.83
C SER A 17 32.10 37.71 -14.01
N ALA A 18 31.75 37.40 -15.26
CA ALA A 18 31.22 36.09 -15.63
C ALA A 18 32.33 35.04 -15.74
N LEU A 19 31.99 33.82 -15.34
CA LEU A 19 32.73 32.60 -15.68
C LEU A 19 32.33 32.12 -17.09
N LYS A 20 32.89 30.97 -17.52
CA LYS A 20 32.46 30.30 -18.77
C LYS A 20 30.97 29.90 -18.78
N SER A 21 30.32 29.84 -17.63
CA SER A 21 28.89 29.56 -17.49
C SER A 21 28.00 30.80 -17.67
N ASP A 22 28.56 31.95 -18.05
CA ASP A 22 27.90 33.26 -18.14
C ASP A 22 27.44 33.87 -16.79
N PHE A 23 27.63 33.16 -15.68
CA PHE A 23 27.33 33.63 -14.33
C PHE A 23 28.60 33.87 -13.53
N CYS A 24 28.56 34.77 -12.54
CA CYS A 24 29.64 34.87 -11.55
C CYS A 24 29.59 33.66 -10.61
N GLU A 25 30.67 33.41 -9.88
CA GLU A 25 30.78 32.24 -8.99
C GLU A 25 29.60 32.09 -8.02
N GLN A 26 29.11 33.20 -7.45
CA GLN A 26 27.97 33.18 -6.54
C GLN A 26 26.67 32.78 -7.26
N HIS A 27 26.35 33.43 -8.38
CA HIS A 27 25.12 33.14 -9.11
C HIS A 27 25.13 31.75 -9.76
N ASP A 28 26.31 31.25 -10.14
CA ASP A 28 26.49 29.87 -10.61
C ASP A 28 26.22 28.86 -9.47
N LYS A 29 26.74 29.14 -8.27
CA LYS A 29 26.45 28.35 -7.05
C LYS A 29 24.96 28.40 -6.70
N ASP A 30 24.35 29.58 -6.72
CA ASP A 30 22.93 29.75 -6.38
C ASP A 30 22.03 29.02 -7.39
N ALA A 31 22.32 29.12 -8.68
CA ALA A 31 21.61 28.39 -9.73
C ALA A 31 21.71 26.86 -9.53
N LYS A 32 22.90 26.35 -9.18
CA LYS A 32 23.12 24.94 -8.84
C LYS A 32 22.33 24.53 -7.60
N ILE A 33 22.35 25.34 -6.53
CA ILE A 33 21.59 25.08 -5.30
C ILE A 33 20.09 25.01 -5.60
N ILE A 34 19.55 25.95 -6.38
CA ILE A 34 18.14 25.97 -6.78
C ILE A 34 17.80 24.70 -7.57
N MET A 35 18.65 24.32 -8.53
CA MET A 35 18.48 23.10 -9.31
C MET A 35 18.48 21.85 -8.40
N TYR A 36 19.48 21.70 -7.52
CA TYR A 36 19.55 20.57 -6.60
C TYR A 36 18.36 20.50 -5.66
N ARG A 37 17.90 21.64 -5.11
CA ARG A 37 16.69 21.69 -4.28
C ARG A 37 15.47 21.18 -5.05
N LYS A 38 15.30 21.59 -6.30
CA LYS A 38 14.20 21.14 -7.16
C LYS A 38 14.24 19.62 -7.39
N GLU A 39 15.41 19.07 -7.69
CA GLU A 39 15.57 17.63 -7.89
C GLU A 39 15.36 16.83 -6.59
N LEU A 40 15.86 17.33 -5.45
CA LEU A 40 15.60 16.74 -4.14
C LEU A 40 14.10 16.73 -3.79
N THR A 41 13.38 17.80 -4.09
CA THR A 41 11.92 17.84 -3.90
C THR A 41 11.21 16.76 -4.72
N LYS A 42 11.59 16.58 -5.99
CA LYS A 42 11.04 15.51 -6.83
C LYS A 42 11.38 14.12 -6.27
N MET A 43 12.61 13.91 -5.80
CA MET A 43 13.01 12.65 -5.17
C MET A 43 12.17 12.36 -3.92
N HIS A 44 11.98 13.33 -3.03
CA HIS A 44 11.14 13.17 -1.84
C HIS A 44 9.67 12.87 -2.18
N GLN A 45 9.13 13.44 -3.26
CA GLN A 45 7.78 13.10 -3.73
C GLN A 45 7.72 11.65 -4.24
N ARG A 46 8.73 11.20 -5.00
CA ARG A 46 8.81 9.81 -5.47
C ARG A 46 8.91 8.83 -4.31
N VAL A 47 9.79 9.10 -3.33
CA VAL A 47 9.96 8.27 -2.14
C VAL A 47 8.65 8.17 -1.36
N ARG A 48 7.96 9.29 -1.12
CA ARG A 48 6.64 9.29 -0.45
C ARG A 48 5.63 8.41 -1.18
N ARG A 49 5.52 8.55 -2.50
CA ARG A 49 4.62 7.71 -3.32
C ARG A 49 4.95 6.22 -3.19
N TYR A 50 6.22 5.84 -3.22
CA TYR A 50 6.60 4.44 -3.09
C TYR A 50 6.36 3.89 -1.68
N LEU A 51 6.54 4.71 -0.64
CA LEU A 51 6.18 4.34 0.73
C LEU A 51 4.67 4.09 0.87
N GLU A 52 3.84 4.95 0.29
CA GLU A 52 2.38 4.78 0.28
C GLU A 52 1.97 3.46 -0.42
N ILE A 53 2.55 3.20 -1.61
CA ILE A 53 2.31 1.94 -2.34
C ILE A 53 2.77 0.73 -1.53
N SER A 54 3.95 0.80 -0.91
CA SER A 54 4.50 -0.31 -0.11
C SER A 54 3.64 -0.60 1.11
N ASN A 55 3.13 0.43 1.79
CA ASN A 55 2.27 0.28 2.95
C ASN A 55 0.92 -0.33 2.55
N ASP A 56 0.34 0.10 1.43
CA ASP A 56 -0.88 -0.48 0.87
C ASP A 56 -0.69 -1.98 0.53
N LEU A 57 0.38 -2.33 -0.19
CA LEU A 57 0.71 -3.71 -0.52
C LEU A 57 0.96 -4.56 0.74
N HIS A 58 1.65 -4.02 1.74
CA HIS A 58 1.88 -4.70 2.99
C HIS A 58 0.56 -5.00 3.72
N SER A 59 -0.34 -4.01 3.83
CA SER A 59 -1.66 -4.23 4.44
C SER A 59 -2.46 -5.32 3.73
N LYS A 60 -2.44 -5.33 2.39
CA LYS A 60 -3.09 -6.36 1.56
C LYS A 60 -2.51 -7.75 1.80
N MET A 61 -1.19 -7.86 1.89
CA MET A 61 -0.50 -9.11 2.19
C MET A 61 -0.87 -9.64 3.58
N MET A 62 -0.96 -8.75 4.58
CA MET A 62 -1.37 -9.11 5.94
C MET A 62 -2.80 -9.67 5.99
N ASP A 63 -3.75 -9.12 5.21
CA ASP A 63 -5.11 -9.67 5.13
C ASP A 63 -5.11 -11.11 4.58
N ILE A 64 -4.31 -11.37 3.53
CA ILE A 64 -4.20 -12.70 2.92
C ILE A 64 -3.58 -13.69 3.93
N GLN A 65 -2.45 -13.32 4.53
CA GLN A 65 -1.75 -14.17 5.50
C GLN A 65 -2.62 -14.47 6.73
N ARG A 66 -3.36 -13.48 7.23
CA ARG A 66 -4.27 -13.66 8.37
C ARG A 66 -5.39 -14.65 8.04
N LEU A 67 -5.98 -14.54 6.86
CA LEU A 67 -7.02 -15.49 6.43
C LEU A 67 -6.46 -16.90 6.26
N ASP A 68 -5.27 -17.04 5.67
CA ASP A 68 -4.62 -18.34 5.46
C ASP A 68 -4.27 -19.00 6.80
N TYR A 69 -3.80 -18.22 7.78
CA TYR A 69 -3.60 -18.68 9.15
C TYR A 69 -4.90 -19.18 9.80
N TYR A 70 -5.98 -18.40 9.73
CA TYR A 70 -7.27 -18.86 10.27
C TYR A 70 -7.76 -20.13 9.61
N LYS A 71 -7.61 -20.24 8.27
CA LYS A 71 -7.95 -21.48 7.57
C LYS A 71 -7.11 -22.66 8.06
N SER A 72 -5.80 -22.50 8.24
CA SER A 72 -4.95 -23.59 8.73
C SER A 72 -5.32 -24.03 10.13
N GLU A 73 -5.65 -23.11 11.04
CA GLU A 73 -6.07 -23.47 12.40
C GLU A 73 -7.46 -24.10 12.42
N LEU A 74 -8.40 -23.63 11.62
CA LEU A 74 -9.72 -24.25 11.50
C LEU A 74 -9.63 -25.68 10.92
N ILE A 75 -8.72 -25.95 9.98
CA ILE A 75 -8.43 -27.31 9.50
C ILE A 75 -7.98 -28.22 10.65
N LYS A 76 -7.15 -27.72 11.57
CA LYS A 76 -6.69 -28.52 12.73
C LYS A 76 -7.83 -28.87 13.68
N LEU A 77 -8.88 -28.04 13.76
CA LEU A 77 -10.02 -28.28 14.66
C LEU A 77 -10.98 -29.35 14.13
N ALA A 78 -11.37 -29.28 12.85
CA ALA A 78 -12.43 -30.15 12.30
C ALA A 78 -11.94 -31.14 11.24
N GLY A 79 -10.66 -31.08 10.85
CA GLY A 79 -10.08 -31.87 9.78
C GLY A 79 -10.32 -31.29 8.39
N ASN A 80 -9.71 -31.92 7.39
CA ASN A 80 -9.86 -31.54 5.98
C ASN A 80 -11.28 -31.87 5.46
N GLY A 81 -11.81 -31.01 4.59
CA GLY A 81 -13.08 -31.22 3.90
C GLY A 81 -14.31 -30.67 4.63
N VAL A 82 -14.18 -30.16 5.85
CA VAL A 82 -15.25 -29.45 6.54
C VAL A 82 -15.24 -27.98 6.11
N PRO A 83 -16.36 -27.40 5.61
CA PRO A 83 -16.40 -25.99 5.25
C PRO A 83 -16.12 -25.09 6.46
N PHE A 84 -15.22 -24.11 6.30
CA PHE A 84 -14.82 -23.20 7.39
C PHE A 84 -16.00 -22.50 8.07
N ARG A 85 -16.99 -22.06 7.30
CA ARG A 85 -18.22 -21.45 7.84
C ARG A 85 -19.03 -22.41 8.71
N ALA A 86 -19.00 -23.71 8.42
CA ALA A 86 -19.66 -24.72 9.24
C ALA A 86 -18.94 -24.89 10.58
N ILE A 87 -17.59 -24.92 10.56
CA ILE A 87 -16.76 -24.97 11.77
C ILE A 87 -17.06 -23.75 12.65
N LEU A 88 -17.06 -22.54 12.07
CA LEU A 88 -17.28 -21.26 12.76
C LEU A 88 -18.68 -21.07 13.38
N SER A 89 -19.63 -21.96 13.08
CA SER A 89 -20.95 -21.95 13.73
C SER A 89 -21.27 -23.21 14.50
N ASN A 90 -20.31 -24.11 14.62
CA ASN A 90 -20.47 -25.26 15.46
C ASN A 90 -20.10 -24.89 16.91
N SER A 91 -21.09 -24.86 17.79
CA SER A 91 -20.93 -24.55 19.21
C SER A 91 -19.95 -25.47 19.93
N TYR A 92 -19.71 -26.68 19.40
CA TYR A 92 -18.69 -27.60 19.92
C TYR A 92 -17.28 -27.01 19.92
N PHE A 93 -16.96 -26.14 18.94
CA PHE A 93 -15.65 -25.51 18.81
C PHE A 93 -15.59 -24.09 19.40
N LYS A 94 -16.57 -23.70 20.22
CA LYS A 94 -16.73 -22.31 20.65
C LYS A 94 -15.48 -21.74 21.28
N ASP A 95 -14.99 -22.38 22.33
CA ASP A 95 -13.87 -21.85 23.10
C ASP A 95 -12.59 -21.79 22.25
N GLN A 96 -12.39 -22.75 21.33
CA GLN A 96 -11.26 -22.75 20.42
C GLN A 96 -11.36 -21.65 19.36
N ILE A 97 -12.56 -21.37 18.86
CA ILE A 97 -12.80 -20.28 17.90
C ILE A 97 -12.60 -18.92 18.58
N GLU A 98 -13.15 -18.74 19.78
CA GLU A 98 -13.00 -17.50 20.53
C GLU A 98 -11.53 -17.25 20.91
N ALA A 99 -10.78 -18.30 21.26
CA ALA A 99 -9.33 -18.21 21.48
C ALA A 99 -8.54 -17.93 20.21
N LEU A 100 -8.90 -18.51 19.06
CA LEU A 100 -8.21 -18.31 17.79
C LEU A 100 -8.38 -16.89 17.24
N PHE A 101 -9.60 -16.34 17.36
CA PHE A 101 -9.93 -15.02 16.82
C PHE A 101 -9.81 -13.90 17.86
N GLU A 102 -9.69 -14.23 19.15
CA GLU A 102 -9.65 -13.29 20.29
C GLU A 102 -10.90 -12.39 20.36
N MET A 103 -12.06 -12.96 20.02
CA MET A 103 -13.36 -12.29 19.99
C MET A 103 -14.49 -13.31 20.15
N SER A 104 -15.74 -12.88 20.29
CA SER A 104 -16.87 -13.83 20.39
C SER A 104 -17.03 -14.66 19.11
N MET A 105 -17.61 -15.86 19.19
CA MET A 105 -17.83 -16.71 18.00
C MET A 105 -18.59 -15.96 16.89
N ALA A 106 -19.57 -15.13 17.26
CA ALA A 106 -20.34 -14.35 16.31
C ALA A 106 -19.44 -13.33 15.57
N GLU A 107 -18.62 -12.58 16.29
CA GLU A 107 -17.66 -11.63 15.72
C GLU A 107 -16.60 -12.35 14.88
N ALA A 108 -16.13 -13.52 15.31
CA ALA A 108 -15.14 -14.32 14.58
C ALA A 108 -15.67 -14.74 13.19
N ARG A 109 -16.95 -15.08 13.11
CA ARG A 109 -17.62 -15.41 11.85
C ARG A 109 -17.70 -14.20 10.92
N ASP A 110 -18.12 -13.06 11.45
CA ASP A 110 -18.22 -11.82 10.69
C ASP A 110 -16.85 -11.35 10.20
N GLU A 111 -15.83 -11.47 11.04
CA GLU A 111 -14.43 -11.14 10.71
C GLU A 111 -13.88 -12.07 9.63
N TYR A 112 -14.16 -13.39 9.72
CA TYR A 112 -13.79 -14.34 8.69
C TYR A 112 -14.41 -13.98 7.34
N ASP A 113 -15.71 -13.68 7.30
CA ASP A 113 -16.40 -13.30 6.07
C ASP A 113 -15.89 -11.98 5.50
N ARG A 114 -15.57 -11.00 6.37
CA ARG A 114 -14.95 -9.72 5.99
C ARG A 114 -13.58 -9.94 5.35
N LEU A 115 -12.70 -10.73 5.98
CA LEU A 115 -11.38 -11.06 5.46
C LEU A 115 -11.45 -11.86 4.17
N LEU A 116 -12.36 -12.84 4.09
CA LEU A 116 -12.58 -13.62 2.89
C LEU A 116 -12.99 -12.73 1.71
N LYS A 117 -13.94 -11.81 1.93
CA LYS A 117 -14.37 -10.83 0.92
C LYS A 117 -13.20 -9.94 0.47
N ARG A 118 -12.42 -9.38 1.42
CA ARG A 118 -11.26 -8.54 1.10
C ARG A 118 -10.21 -9.31 0.29
N ARG A 119 -9.80 -10.49 0.75
CA ARG A 119 -8.85 -11.35 0.03
C ARG A 119 -9.33 -11.63 -1.38
N ASN A 120 -10.60 -11.97 -1.52
CA ASN A 120 -11.23 -12.25 -2.80
C ASN A 120 -11.22 -11.04 -3.74
N GLN A 121 -11.48 -9.83 -3.26
CA GLN A 121 -11.33 -8.60 -4.05
C GLN A 121 -9.88 -8.36 -4.50
N LEU A 122 -8.89 -8.72 -3.67
CA LEU A 122 -7.48 -8.55 -3.98
C LEU A 122 -6.96 -9.53 -5.03
N VAL A 123 -7.36 -10.79 -4.94
CA VAL A 123 -6.83 -11.87 -5.80
C VAL A 123 -7.72 -12.22 -6.99
N HIS A 124 -8.98 -11.78 -6.97
CA HIS A 124 -9.97 -11.99 -8.03
C HIS A 124 -10.61 -10.66 -8.45
N PRO A 125 -9.81 -9.63 -8.80
CA PRO A 125 -10.30 -8.27 -9.06
C PRO A 125 -11.27 -8.18 -10.25
N HIS A 126 -11.27 -9.17 -11.14
CA HIS A 126 -12.12 -9.21 -12.35
C HIS A 126 -13.24 -10.25 -12.28
N THR A 127 -13.36 -10.99 -11.17
CA THR A 127 -14.18 -12.20 -11.11
C THR A 127 -15.37 -12.09 -10.16
N ILE A 128 -15.49 -11.06 -9.31
CA ILE A 128 -16.49 -11.08 -8.22
C ILE A 128 -17.62 -10.07 -8.41
N ASP A 129 -17.35 -8.90 -8.99
CA ASP A 129 -18.41 -7.92 -9.30
C ASP A 129 -19.23 -8.29 -10.56
N GLY A 130 -18.79 -9.28 -11.33
CA GLY A 130 -19.51 -9.82 -12.51
C GLY A 130 -20.46 -11.00 -12.23
N TRP A 131 -20.51 -11.50 -10.99
CA TRP A 131 -21.25 -12.73 -10.65
C TRP A 131 -22.67 -12.50 -10.11
N ALA A 132 -23.16 -11.26 -10.09
CA ALA A 132 -24.56 -10.97 -9.78
C ALA A 132 -25.56 -11.53 -10.84
N GLY A 133 -25.06 -11.99 -12.01
CA GLY A 133 -25.88 -12.51 -13.10
C GLY A 133 -25.66 -13.98 -13.51
N MET A 134 -24.63 -14.66 -13.01
CA MET A 134 -24.32 -16.04 -13.43
C MET A 134 -24.62 -17.05 -12.33
N ARG A 135 -25.77 -17.70 -12.51
CA ARG A 135 -26.18 -18.93 -11.83
C ARG A 135 -25.08 -19.99 -11.93
N TYR A 136 -24.67 -20.49 -10.76
CA TYR A 136 -23.91 -21.71 -10.49
C TYR A 136 -22.58 -21.92 -11.23
N CYS A 137 -21.47 -21.76 -10.50
CA CYS A 137 -20.36 -22.69 -10.61
C CYS A 137 -19.84 -23.00 -9.19
N ARG A 138 -20.11 -24.22 -8.72
CA ARG A 138 -19.47 -24.79 -7.51
C ARG A 138 -17.99 -24.95 -7.82
N ILE A 139 -17.15 -24.04 -7.33
CA ILE A 139 -15.74 -24.34 -7.14
C ILE A 139 -15.53 -24.53 -5.65
N SER A 140 -15.47 -25.80 -5.27
CA SER A 140 -14.98 -26.27 -4.00
C SER A 140 -13.52 -25.82 -3.85
N CYS A 141 -13.25 -24.97 -2.85
CA CYS A 141 -11.94 -24.73 -2.28
C CYS A 141 -12.09 -24.77 -0.76
#